data_AF-A0A535P1X5-F1
#
_entry.id   AF-A0A535P1X5-F1
#
_cell.length_a   1.000
_cell.length_b   1.000
_cell.length_c   1.000
_cell.angle_alpha   90.00
_cell.angle_beta   90.00
_cell.angle_gamma   90.00
#
_symmetry.space_group_name_H-M   'P 1'
#
loop_
_entity.id
_entity.type
_entity.pdbx_description
1 polymer ?
#
loop_
_entity_poly.entity_id
_entity_poly.type
_entity_poly.pdbx_seq_one_letter_code
_entity_poly.pdbx_strand_id
1 'polypeptide(L)'
;MPRTKRAAPPRARIVPEITQAEYQARRQSVTAGMEAAGLDAMCVFYPARVAYLTGFHHIPTERPIALLIGSSGQSSLVVPAVEKEHAESATTVDQVRVYFEYPGSVHPMETVTGVLTEMSARPERTGADHDGYVPYWGYRGPRLSDLTGVDPVDAEMLVESLRRVKSKSELECIQLSCDWGVRGHRLMQARPRWSATRRRPPRLCSRWSARCPDGARAATTKRD
;
A
#
# COMPACT_ATOMS: atom_id res chain seq x y z
N MET A 1 -40.41 39.89 0.33
CA MET A 1 -39.74 38.63 -0.04
C MET A 1 -38.78 38.23 1.08
N PRO A 2 -38.87 37.03 1.67
CA PRO A 2 -37.91 36.62 2.69
C PRO A 2 -36.58 36.25 2.02
N ARG A 3 -35.49 36.90 2.43
CA ARG A 3 -34.12 36.60 1.98
C ARG A 3 -33.79 35.17 2.42
N THR A 4 -33.63 34.26 1.46
CA THR A 4 -33.11 32.92 1.69
C THR A 4 -31.70 33.05 2.29
N LYS A 5 -31.53 32.60 3.54
CA LYS A 5 -30.20 32.47 4.15
C LYS A 5 -29.36 31.55 3.26
N ARG A 6 -28.26 32.06 2.69
CA ARG A 6 -27.27 31.23 2.00
C ARG A 6 -26.80 30.16 2.99
N ALA A 7 -26.91 28.90 2.61
CA ALA A 7 -26.35 27.79 3.37
C ALA A 7 -24.85 28.04 3.58
N ALA A 8 -24.37 27.82 4.81
CA ALA A 8 -22.95 27.92 5.12
C ALA A 8 -22.15 27.02 4.17
N PRO A 9 -20.94 27.44 3.75
CA PRO A 9 -20.09 26.59 2.94
C PRO A 9 -19.85 25.25 3.67
N PRO A 10 -19.85 24.12 2.94
CA PRO A 10 -19.60 22.83 3.58
C PRO A 10 -18.25 22.89 4.28
N ARG A 11 -18.22 22.56 5.58
CA ARG A 11 -16.97 22.41 6.32
C ARG A 11 -16.07 21.48 5.52
N ALA A 12 -14.83 21.91 5.26
CA ALA A 12 -13.81 21.04 4.70
C ALA A 12 -13.75 19.78 5.58
N ARG A 13 -14.16 18.64 5.03
CA ARG A 13 -14.08 17.37 5.74
C ARG A 13 -12.62 16.99 5.76
N ILE A 14 -12.00 17.02 6.93
CA ILE A 14 -10.68 16.44 7.16
C ILE A 14 -10.83 14.95 6.86
N VAL A 15 -10.06 14.46 5.90
CA VAL A 15 -9.92 13.03 5.64
C VAL A 15 -8.97 12.51 6.73
N PRO A 16 -9.38 11.53 7.55
CA PRO A 16 -8.48 10.92 8.51
C PRO A 16 -7.35 10.22 7.76
N GLU A 17 -6.13 10.35 8.29
CA GLU A 17 -4.92 9.85 7.68
C GLU A 17 -4.03 9.22 8.76
N ILE A 18 -3.29 8.19 8.40
CA ILE A 18 -2.27 7.60 9.28
C ILE A 18 -1.02 8.47 9.21
N THR A 19 -0.57 8.94 10.37
CA THR A 19 0.59 9.83 10.44
C THR A 19 1.90 9.09 10.21
N GLN A 20 2.94 9.81 9.77
CA GLN A 20 4.26 9.23 9.60
C GLN A 20 4.88 8.71 10.91
N ALA A 21 4.60 9.37 12.03
CA ALA A 21 5.00 8.90 13.35
C ALA A 21 4.35 7.54 13.70
N GLU A 22 3.11 7.31 13.28
CA GLU A 22 2.44 6.03 13.50
C GLU A 22 3.07 4.90 12.65
N TYR A 23 3.43 5.17 11.40
CA TYR A 23 4.19 4.20 10.58
C TYR A 23 5.57 3.88 11.16
N GLN A 24 6.27 4.88 11.70
CA GLN A 24 7.55 4.66 12.39
C GLN A 24 7.37 3.80 13.64
N ALA A 25 6.37 4.09 14.48
CA ALA A 25 6.07 3.32 15.68
C ALA A 25 5.71 1.86 15.39
N ARG A 26 4.98 1.61 14.29
CA ARG A 26 4.69 0.24 13.82
C ARG A 26 5.98 -0.51 13.45
N ARG A 27 6.88 0.12 12.68
CA ARG A 27 8.18 -0.48 12.33
C ARG A 27 9.05 -0.73 13.54
N GLN A 28 9.10 0.19 14.51
CA GLN A 28 9.80 -0.01 15.78
C GLN A 28 9.25 -1.21 16.56
N SER A 29 7.93 -1.39 16.57
CA SER A 29 7.30 -2.55 17.22
C SER A 29 7.68 -3.86 16.53
N VAL A 30 7.77 -3.87 15.20
CA VAL A 30 8.28 -5.02 14.44
C VAL A 30 9.74 -5.29 14.75
N THR A 31 10.59 -4.26 14.76
CA THR A 31 12.03 -4.40 15.11
C THR A 31 12.22 -4.96 16.52
N ALA A 32 11.44 -4.50 17.51
CA ALA A 32 11.49 -5.05 18.87
C ALA A 32 11.05 -6.53 18.91
N GLY A 33 10.03 -6.90 18.13
CA GLY A 33 9.60 -8.29 17.97
C GLY A 33 10.66 -9.16 17.29
N MET A 34 11.37 -8.62 16.29
CA MET A 34 12.49 -9.28 15.63
C MET A 34 13.65 -9.53 16.60
N GLU A 35 14.00 -8.53 17.41
CA GLU A 35 15.06 -8.65 18.42
C GLU A 35 14.72 -9.77 19.42
N ALA A 36 13.49 -9.78 19.93
CA ALA A 36 13.00 -10.83 20.83
C ALA A 36 13.00 -12.23 20.20
N ALA A 37 12.78 -12.32 18.88
CA ALA A 37 12.84 -13.56 18.12
C ALA A 37 14.26 -13.93 17.65
N GLY A 38 15.26 -13.09 17.93
CA GLY A 38 16.63 -13.31 17.49
C GLY A 38 16.85 -13.15 15.99
N LEU A 39 16.05 -12.35 15.29
CA LEU A 39 16.17 -12.13 13.84
C LEU A 39 17.12 -10.96 13.52
N ASP A 40 17.91 -11.11 12.46
CA ASP A 40 18.79 -10.04 11.96
C ASP A 40 18.06 -9.12 10.97
N ALA A 41 17.11 -9.68 10.21
CA ALA A 41 16.26 -8.97 9.26
C ALA A 41 14.91 -9.68 9.08
N MET A 42 13.92 -8.94 8.58
CA MET A 42 12.62 -9.45 8.16
C MET A 42 12.27 -8.97 6.76
N CYS A 43 11.85 -9.90 5.89
CA CYS A 43 11.26 -9.62 4.59
C CYS A 43 9.73 -9.64 4.66
N VAL A 44 9.09 -8.61 4.12
CA VAL A 44 7.62 -8.47 4.06
C VAL A 44 7.20 -8.37 2.60
N PHE A 45 6.53 -9.41 2.10
CA PHE A 45 6.08 -9.53 0.71
C PHE A 45 4.59 -9.26 0.54
N TYR A 46 3.77 -9.42 1.60
CA TYR A 46 2.34 -9.25 1.44
C TYR A 46 1.95 -7.76 1.33
N PRO A 47 1.26 -7.33 0.26
CA PRO A 47 0.98 -5.91 0.00
C PRO A 47 0.28 -5.19 1.14
N ALA A 48 -0.65 -5.89 1.83
CA ALA A 48 -1.38 -5.33 2.96
C ALA A 48 -0.49 -5.07 4.18
N ARG A 49 0.58 -5.86 4.37
CA ARG A 49 1.56 -5.67 5.46
C ARG A 49 2.58 -4.59 5.09
N VAL A 50 3.03 -4.56 3.84
CA VAL A 50 3.84 -3.46 3.30
C VAL A 50 3.11 -2.13 3.51
N ALA A 51 1.87 -2.00 3.04
CA ALA A 51 1.07 -0.79 3.21
C ALA A 51 0.85 -0.41 4.68
N TYR A 52 0.64 -1.39 5.57
CA TYR A 52 0.48 -1.14 7.00
C TYR A 52 1.73 -0.53 7.64
N LEU A 53 2.92 -0.93 7.20
CA LEU A 53 4.19 -0.48 7.78
C LEU A 53 4.73 0.80 7.13
N THR A 54 4.38 1.08 5.87
CA THR A 54 5.00 2.17 5.10
C THR A 54 4.03 3.21 4.55
N GLY A 55 2.74 2.92 4.49
CA GLY A 55 1.76 3.72 3.75
C GLY A 55 1.81 3.52 2.23
N PHE A 56 2.69 2.65 1.74
CA PHE A 56 2.79 2.36 0.30
C PHE A 56 1.63 1.50 -0.19
N HIS A 57 0.72 2.11 -0.93
CA HIS A 57 -0.37 1.41 -1.59
C HIS A 57 -0.08 1.22 -3.08
N HIS A 58 -0.13 -0.03 -3.53
CA HIS A 58 0.01 -0.42 -4.92
C HIS A 58 -0.98 -1.54 -5.26
N ILE A 59 -1.22 -1.74 -6.55
CA ILE A 59 -1.96 -2.91 -7.04
C ILE A 59 -0.95 -4.06 -7.15
N PRO A 60 -1.13 -5.18 -6.44
CA PRO A 60 -0.20 -6.30 -6.57
C PRO A 60 -0.32 -6.92 -7.96
N THR A 61 0.81 -6.99 -8.65
CA THR A 61 0.92 -7.58 -9.99
C THR A 61 1.98 -8.68 -10.00
N GLU A 62 2.42 -9.11 -11.18
CA GLU A 62 3.58 -9.97 -11.37
C GLU A 62 4.91 -9.36 -10.88
N ARG A 63 4.93 -8.06 -10.54
CA ARG A 63 6.12 -7.29 -10.20
C ARG A 63 6.41 -7.36 -8.71
N PRO A 64 7.51 -8.01 -8.28
CA PRO A 64 7.80 -8.15 -6.86
C PRO A 64 8.00 -6.82 -6.15
N ILE A 65 7.31 -6.65 -5.03
CA ILE A 65 7.54 -5.55 -4.10
C ILE A 65 7.79 -6.17 -2.73
N ALA A 66 8.86 -5.73 -2.08
CA ALA A 66 9.27 -6.27 -0.78
C ALA A 66 9.76 -5.14 0.13
N LEU A 67 9.29 -5.13 1.38
CA LEU A 67 9.87 -4.31 2.43
C LEU A 67 10.83 -5.17 3.24
N LEU A 68 12.03 -4.66 3.46
CA LEU A 68 13.03 -5.26 4.34
C LEU A 68 13.21 -4.37 5.57
N ILE A 69 13.20 -4.97 6.74
CA ILE A 69 13.48 -4.31 8.01
C ILE A 69 14.69 -5.01 8.63
N GLY A 70 15.74 -4.26 8.93
CA GLY A 70 16.91 -4.74 9.65
C GLY A 70 16.74 -4.63 11.16
N SER A 71 17.52 -5.43 11.91
CA SER A 71 17.58 -5.40 13.38
C SER A 71 17.99 -4.04 13.96
N SER A 72 18.72 -3.22 13.20
CA SER A 72 19.06 -1.84 13.56
C SER A 72 17.90 -0.84 13.37
N GLY A 73 16.74 -1.30 12.89
CA GLY A 73 15.57 -0.48 12.58
C GLY A 73 15.59 0.14 11.18
N GLN A 74 16.66 -0.05 10.41
CA GLN A 74 16.74 0.41 9.01
C GLN A 74 15.69 -0.30 8.15
N SER A 75 15.02 0.45 7.29
CA SER A 75 13.93 -0.02 6.43
C SER A 75 14.18 0.30 4.96
N SER A 76 14.11 -0.73 4.13
CA SER A 76 14.36 -0.64 2.69
C SER A 76 13.19 -1.21 1.89
N LEU A 77 12.62 -0.43 0.98
CA LEU A 77 11.53 -0.88 0.11
C LEU A 77 12.07 -1.15 -1.30
N VAL A 78 11.95 -2.39 -1.76
CA VAL A 78 12.33 -2.82 -3.11
C VAL A 78 11.10 -2.73 -4.02
N VAL A 79 11.19 -1.94 -5.10
CA VAL A 79 10.10 -1.70 -6.06
C VAL A 79 10.60 -1.72 -7.51
N PRO A 80 9.72 -1.89 -8.51
CA PRO A 80 10.05 -1.60 -9.90
C PRO A 80 10.53 -0.16 -10.08
N ALA A 81 11.43 0.07 -11.03
CA ALA A 81 11.89 1.43 -11.36
C ALA A 81 10.75 2.41 -11.70
N VAL A 82 9.65 1.92 -12.30
CA VAL A 82 8.47 2.74 -12.63
C VAL A 82 7.69 3.21 -11.40
N GLU A 83 7.81 2.52 -10.27
CA GLU A 83 7.13 2.84 -9.00
C GLU A 83 7.99 3.73 -8.10
N LYS A 84 9.21 4.09 -8.52
CA LYS A 84 10.18 4.81 -7.68
C LYS A 84 9.63 6.12 -7.12
N GLU A 85 9.12 7.00 -7.98
CA GLU A 85 8.64 8.33 -7.57
C GLU A 85 7.44 8.23 -6.62
N HIS A 86 6.54 7.27 -6.85
CA HIS A 86 5.42 6.99 -5.96
C HIS A 86 5.92 6.45 -4.62
N ALA A 87 6.87 5.53 -4.61
CA ALA A 87 7.46 4.99 -3.39
C ALA A 87 8.18 6.07 -2.56
N GLU A 88 8.98 6.93 -3.19
CA GLU A 88 9.71 8.01 -2.49
C GLU A 88 8.76 9.09 -1.92
N SER A 89 7.61 9.34 -2.57
CA SER A 89 6.64 10.34 -2.10
C SER A 89 5.62 9.79 -1.09
N ALA A 90 5.26 8.52 -1.18
CA ALA A 90 4.20 7.92 -0.36
C ALA A 90 4.70 7.28 0.93
N THR A 91 6.01 7.07 1.08
CA THR A 91 6.57 6.29 2.19
C THR A 91 7.55 7.08 3.04
N THR A 92 7.82 6.55 4.23
CA THR A 92 8.87 7.05 5.14
C THR A 92 9.91 5.99 5.45
N VAL A 93 10.15 5.08 4.51
CA VAL A 93 11.26 4.13 4.59
C VAL A 93 12.59 4.88 4.42
N ASP A 94 13.65 4.31 4.98
CA ASP A 94 14.97 4.95 4.93
C ASP A 94 15.55 4.90 3.52
N GLN A 95 15.26 3.83 2.77
CA GLN A 95 15.75 3.64 1.41
C GLN A 95 14.69 3.05 0.49
N VAL A 96 14.59 3.60 -0.72
CA VAL A 96 13.86 2.99 -1.83
C VAL A 96 14.88 2.39 -2.79
N ARG A 97 14.81 1.07 -2.97
CA ARG A 97 15.66 0.32 -3.90
C ARG A 97 14.85 -0.06 -5.12
N VAL A 98 15.44 0.11 -6.29
CA VAL A 98 14.77 -0.16 -7.55
C VAL A 98 15.44 -1.27 -8.31
N TYR A 99 14.65 -2.08 -9.00
CA TYR A 99 15.13 -3.01 -9.99
C TYR A 99 14.55 -2.65 -11.38
N PHE A 100 15.27 -3.04 -12.43
CA PHE A 100 14.82 -2.91 -13.81
C PHE A 100 14.26 -4.25 -14.29
N GLU A 101 13.05 -4.23 -14.83
CA GLU A 101 12.37 -5.44 -15.31
C GLU A 101 12.77 -5.82 -16.73
N TYR A 102 12.80 -4.84 -17.63
CA TYR A 102 13.29 -5.00 -18.99
C TYR A 102 14.11 -3.77 -19.38
N PRO A 103 15.30 -3.92 -19.98
CA PRO A 103 16.01 -5.16 -20.35
C PRO A 103 16.89 -5.69 -19.20
N GLY A 104 16.31 -5.90 -18.01
CA GLY A 104 17.05 -6.33 -16.82
C GLY A 104 17.65 -7.73 -16.99
N SER A 105 18.93 -7.89 -16.66
CA SER A 105 19.63 -9.18 -16.63
C SER A 105 19.55 -9.89 -15.28
N VAL A 106 19.05 -9.19 -14.25
CA VAL A 106 19.02 -9.65 -12.86
C VAL A 106 17.57 -9.79 -12.42
N HIS A 107 17.23 -10.93 -11.81
CA HIS A 107 15.88 -11.18 -11.32
C HIS A 107 15.56 -10.25 -10.11
N PRO A 108 14.34 -9.69 -9.97
CA PRO A 108 14.01 -8.74 -8.90
C PRO A 108 14.32 -9.24 -7.47
N MET A 109 14.12 -10.53 -7.22
CA MET A 109 14.44 -11.16 -5.93
C MET A 109 15.94 -11.13 -5.57
N GLU A 110 16.84 -10.99 -6.55
CA GLU A 110 18.28 -10.79 -6.29
C GLU A 110 18.56 -9.41 -5.68
N THR A 111 17.69 -8.43 -5.96
CA THR A 111 17.78 -7.12 -5.29
C THR A 111 17.40 -7.25 -3.82
N VAL A 112 16.43 -8.13 -3.50
CA VAL A 112 16.03 -8.43 -2.12
C VAL A 112 17.20 -9.06 -1.35
N THR A 113 17.87 -10.06 -1.93
CA THR A 113 19.05 -10.69 -1.29
C THR A 113 20.24 -9.75 -1.18
N GLY A 114 20.45 -8.87 -2.17
CA GLY A 114 21.44 -7.80 -2.09
C GLY A 114 21.21 -6.90 -0.88
N VAL A 115 19.97 -6.47 -0.64
CA VAL A 115 19.61 -5.66 0.54
C VAL A 115 19.79 -6.43 1.85
N LEU A 116 19.44 -7.73 1.91
CA LEU A 116 19.72 -8.56 3.09
C LEU A 116 21.21 -8.64 3.40
N THR A 117 22.04 -8.76 2.36
CA THR A 117 23.51 -8.81 2.48
C THR A 117 24.05 -7.48 3.02
N GLU A 118 23.57 -6.35 2.50
CA GLU A 118 23.94 -5.02 3.00
C GLU A 118 23.53 -4.81 4.48
N MET A 119 22.40 -5.38 4.89
CA MET A 119 21.96 -5.40 6.29
C MET A 119 22.78 -6.36 7.17
N SER A 120 23.73 -7.11 6.59
CA SER A 120 24.52 -8.15 7.27
C SER A 120 23.64 -9.23 7.91
N ALA A 121 22.49 -9.53 7.30
CA ALA A 121 21.56 -10.53 7.79
C ALA A 121 22.04 -11.93 7.46
N ARG A 122 22.06 -12.83 8.46
CA ARG A 122 22.34 -14.25 8.21
C ARG A 122 21.09 -14.97 7.71
N PRO A 123 21.20 -15.89 6.72
CA PRO A 123 20.06 -16.66 6.21
C PRO A 123 19.23 -17.32 7.32
N GLU A 124 19.88 -17.96 8.30
CA GLU A 124 19.23 -18.69 9.41
C GLU A 124 18.50 -17.77 10.40
N ARG A 125 18.80 -16.47 10.36
CA ARG A 125 18.21 -15.43 11.22
C ARG A 125 17.41 -14.41 10.39
N THR A 126 17.05 -14.77 9.16
CA THR A 126 16.19 -13.95 8.32
C THR A 126 14.75 -14.44 8.45
N GLY A 127 13.88 -13.57 8.95
CA GLY A 127 12.45 -13.82 9.00
C GLY A 127 11.76 -13.42 7.70
N ALA A 128 10.64 -14.05 7.37
CA ALA A 128 9.78 -13.58 6.31
C ALA A 128 8.29 -13.83 6.62
N ASP A 129 7.43 -13.03 6.02
CA ASP A 129 5.98 -13.24 6.07
C ASP A 129 5.45 -14.19 4.98
N HIS A 130 6.33 -14.57 4.04
CA HIS A 130 6.15 -15.57 3.00
C HIS A 130 7.54 -15.94 2.42
N ASP A 131 7.70 -17.17 1.91
CA ASP A 131 8.96 -17.62 1.28
C ASP A 131 9.13 -17.05 -0.15
N GLY A 132 9.36 -15.75 -0.24
CA GLY A 132 9.49 -14.99 -1.48
C GLY A 132 8.21 -14.27 -1.89
N TYR A 133 8.22 -13.60 -3.04
CA TYR A 133 7.06 -12.82 -3.49
C TYR A 133 5.86 -13.72 -3.82
N VAL A 134 4.69 -13.30 -3.35
CA VAL A 134 3.42 -14.01 -3.52
C VAL A 134 3.08 -14.10 -5.01
N PRO A 135 2.60 -15.25 -5.53
CA PRO A 135 2.41 -15.48 -6.97
C PRO A 135 1.18 -14.75 -7.55
N TYR A 136 1.11 -13.43 -7.39
CA TYR A 136 0.10 -12.57 -8.00
C TYR A 136 0.27 -12.56 -9.52
N TRP A 137 -0.87 -12.57 -10.22
CA TRP A 137 -0.96 -12.52 -11.69
C TRP A 137 -0.02 -13.48 -12.43
N GLY A 138 0.24 -14.64 -11.83
CA GLY A 138 1.08 -15.67 -12.44
C GLY A 138 2.58 -15.42 -12.30
N TYR A 139 3.02 -14.58 -11.36
CA TYR A 139 4.43 -14.46 -11.02
C TYR A 139 5.09 -15.84 -10.79
N ARG A 140 6.27 -16.01 -11.40
CA ARG A 140 7.11 -17.19 -11.36
C ARG A 140 8.56 -16.73 -11.22
N GLY A 141 9.00 -16.57 -9.98
CA GLY A 141 10.41 -16.29 -9.65
C GLY A 141 10.91 -17.24 -8.57
N PRO A 142 12.22 -17.21 -8.28
CA PRO A 142 12.81 -17.97 -7.19
C PRO A 142 12.19 -17.55 -5.85
N ARG A 143 12.13 -18.51 -4.93
CA ARG A 143 11.78 -18.28 -3.52
C ARG A 143 12.92 -17.58 -2.79
N LEU A 144 12.64 -17.12 -1.58
CA LEU A 144 13.72 -16.58 -0.74
C LEU A 144 14.67 -17.70 -0.29
N SER A 145 14.13 -18.87 0.01
CA SER A 145 14.87 -20.09 0.31
C SER A 145 15.78 -20.54 -0.83
N ASP A 146 15.31 -20.48 -2.08
CA ASP A 146 16.10 -20.84 -3.27
C ASP A 146 17.37 -19.97 -3.40
N LEU A 147 17.29 -18.69 -3.01
CA LEU A 147 18.38 -17.73 -3.14
C LEU A 147 19.30 -17.69 -1.92
N THR A 148 18.76 -17.92 -0.73
CA THR A 148 19.52 -17.86 0.53
C THR A 148 20.03 -19.23 0.98
N GLY A 149 19.51 -20.31 0.40
CA GLY A 149 19.84 -21.70 0.74
C GLY A 149 19.18 -22.21 2.02
N VAL A 150 18.38 -21.38 2.70
CA VAL A 150 17.76 -21.68 4.00
C VAL A 150 16.32 -21.19 3.99
N ASP A 151 15.39 -21.99 4.54
CA ASP A 151 14.01 -21.55 4.72
C ASP A 151 13.95 -20.36 5.69
N PRO A 152 13.30 -19.24 5.32
CA PRO A 152 13.19 -18.11 6.22
C PRO A 152 12.36 -18.47 7.45
N VAL A 153 12.69 -17.88 8.59
CA VAL A 153 11.90 -18.04 9.82
C VAL A 153 10.51 -17.42 9.59
N ASP A 154 9.44 -18.15 9.90
CA ASP A 154 8.09 -17.59 9.83
C ASP A 154 7.95 -16.44 10.83
N ALA A 155 7.85 -15.23 10.29
CA ALA A 155 7.76 -13.99 11.03
C ALA A 155 6.42 -13.27 10.76
N GLU A 156 5.45 -13.92 10.12
CA GLU A 156 4.14 -13.32 9.78
C GLU A 156 3.50 -12.65 11.00
N MET A 157 3.55 -13.33 12.14
CA MET A 157 2.89 -12.91 13.37
C MET A 157 3.48 -11.64 14.00
N LEU A 158 4.71 -11.24 13.63
CA LEU A 158 5.31 -9.98 14.09
C LEU A 158 4.53 -8.76 13.58
N VAL A 159 3.93 -8.86 12.38
CA VAL A 159 3.11 -7.79 11.80
C VAL A 159 1.64 -8.06 12.03
N GLU A 160 1.20 -9.32 11.89
CA GLU A 160 -0.23 -9.65 11.97
C GLU A 160 -0.81 -9.41 13.37
N SER A 161 -0.02 -9.62 14.43
CA SER A 161 -0.45 -9.31 15.80
C SER A 161 -0.73 -7.82 16.01
N LEU A 162 0.12 -6.93 15.48
CA LEU A 162 -0.04 -5.48 15.54
C LEU A 162 -1.32 -5.04 14.81
N ARG A 163 -1.65 -5.72 13.71
CA ARG A 163 -2.84 -5.42 12.89
C ARG A 163 -4.15 -5.85 13.55
N ARG A 164 -4.15 -6.64 14.63
CA ARG A 164 -5.40 -7.06 15.29
C ARG A 164 -6.08 -5.91 16.04
N VAL A 165 -5.30 -5.07 16.71
CA VAL A 165 -5.82 -3.92 17.48
C VAL A 165 -5.67 -2.65 16.66
N LYS A 166 -6.80 -2.00 16.36
CA LYS A 166 -6.81 -0.80 15.51
C LYS A 166 -6.47 0.45 16.32
N SER A 167 -5.60 1.28 15.76
CA SER A 167 -5.36 2.61 16.30
C SER A 167 -6.61 3.49 16.15
N LYS A 168 -6.63 4.62 16.87
CA LYS A 168 -7.68 5.62 16.71
C LYS A 168 -7.75 6.13 15.26
N SER A 169 -6.60 6.41 14.64
CA SER A 169 -6.48 6.86 13.26
C SER A 169 -7.06 5.83 12.28
N GLU A 170 -6.76 4.53 12.49
CA GLU A 170 -7.32 3.44 11.68
C GLU A 170 -8.85 3.35 11.81
N LEU A 171 -9.37 3.44 13.04
CA LEU A 171 -10.82 3.42 13.29
C LEU A 171 -11.54 4.59 12.62
N GLU A 172 -10.94 5.79 12.62
CA GLU A 172 -11.49 6.96 11.93
C GLU A 172 -11.53 6.75 10.40
N CYS A 173 -10.47 6.18 9.81
CA CYS A 173 -10.45 5.81 8.39
C CYS A 173 -11.52 4.75 8.05
N ILE A 174 -11.67 3.72 8.90
CA ILE A 174 -12.69 2.68 8.73
C ILE A 174 -14.09 3.30 8.80
N GLN A 175 -14.35 4.15 9.79
CA GLN A 175 -15.64 4.83 9.94
C GLN A 175 -15.98 5.66 8.69
N LEU A 176 -15.01 6.44 8.18
CA LEU A 176 -15.22 7.22 6.97
C LEU A 176 -15.53 6.32 5.76
N SER A 177 -14.83 5.19 5.61
CA SER A 177 -15.10 4.21 4.56
C SER A 177 -16.53 3.63 4.66
N CYS A 178 -16.96 3.26 5.87
CA CYS A 178 -18.32 2.79 6.13
C CYS A 178 -19.37 3.85 5.79
N ASP A 179 -19.15 5.11 6.15
CA ASP A 179 -20.06 6.23 5.81
C ASP A 179 -20.25 6.37 4.29
N TRP A 180 -19.16 6.23 3.53
CA TRP A 180 -19.21 6.23 2.06
C TRP A 180 -19.94 5.01 1.51
N GLY A 181 -19.70 3.82 2.07
CA GLY A 181 -20.41 2.59 1.72
C GLY A 181 -21.93 2.73 1.92
N VAL A 182 -22.34 3.20 3.11
CA VAL A 182 -23.75 3.45 3.43
C VAL A 182 -24.38 4.44 2.45
N ARG A 183 -23.67 5.52 2.11
CA ARG A 183 -24.15 6.50 1.12
C ARG A 183 -24.31 5.88 -0.27
N GLY A 184 -23.35 5.07 -0.71
CA GLY A 184 -23.41 4.34 -1.98
C GLY A 184 -24.62 3.41 -2.04
N HIS A 185 -24.85 2.61 -1.00
CA HIS A 185 -26.00 1.71 -0.90
C HIS A 185 -27.34 2.45 -0.91
N ARG A 186 -27.48 3.54 -0.15
CA ARG A 186 -28.70 4.37 -0.16
C ARG A 186 -29.00 4.92 -1.55
N LEU A 187 -27.98 5.39 -2.28
CA LEU A 187 -28.15 5.89 -3.64
C LEU A 187 -28.52 4.79 -4.64
N MET A 188 -28.03 3.56 -4.45
CA MET A 188 -28.42 2.41 -5.27
C MET A 188 -29.87 1.99 -5.01
N GLN A 189 -30.29 1.95 -3.74
CA GLN A 189 -31.64 1.56 -3.32
C GLN A 189 -32.71 2.59 -3.68
N ALA A 190 -32.38 3.89 -3.62
CA ALA A 190 -33.30 4.98 -3.94
C ALA A 190 -33.60 5.10 -5.45
N ARG A 191 -32.91 4.36 -6.32
CA ARG A 191 -33.22 4.36 -7.75
C ARG A 191 -34.45 3.50 -8.02
N PRO A 192 -35.44 4.00 -8.79
CA PRO A 192 -36.55 3.18 -9.23
C PRO A 192 -36.04 1.93 -9.94
N ARG A 193 -36.68 0.79 -9.67
CA ARG A 193 -36.37 -0.47 -10.36
C ARG A 193 -36.32 -0.21 -11.85
N TRP A 194 -35.21 -0.60 -12.46
CA TRP A 194 -35.02 -0.57 -13.90
C TRP A 194 -36.16 -1.34 -14.57
N SER A 195 -37.16 -0.63 -15.11
CA SER A 195 -38.05 -1.26 -16.07
C SER A 195 -37.22 -1.56 -17.31
N ALA A 196 -37.30 -2.80 -17.79
CA ALA A 196 -36.39 -3.40 -18.78
C ALA A 196 -36.38 -2.70 -20.18
N THR A 197 -37.01 -1.53 -20.33
CA THR A 197 -37.31 -0.90 -21.62
C THR A 197 -36.31 0.16 -22.07
N ARG A 198 -35.22 0.45 -21.34
CA ARG A 198 -34.22 1.43 -21.81
C ARG A 198 -32.80 0.90 -21.78
N ARG A 199 -32.36 0.22 -22.85
CA ARG A 199 -30.92 -0.01 -23.15
C ARG A 199 -30.20 1.32 -23.41
N ARG A 200 -30.00 2.15 -22.39
CA ARG A 200 -28.97 3.19 -22.40
C ARG A 200 -28.03 2.93 -21.23
N PRO A 201 -26.77 2.54 -21.48
CA PRO A 201 -25.80 2.43 -20.40
C PRO A 201 -25.70 3.79 -19.70
N PRO A 202 -25.64 3.82 -18.37
CA PRO A 202 -25.57 5.07 -17.64
C PRO A 202 -24.26 5.80 -17.99
N ARG A 203 -24.36 7.03 -18.50
CA ARG A 203 -23.24 7.98 -18.56
C ARG A 203 -22.89 8.41 -17.13
N LEU A 204 -22.23 7.52 -16.39
CA LEU A 204 -21.93 7.69 -14.96
C LEU A 204 -20.61 8.45 -14.71
N CYS A 205 -19.71 8.49 -15.69
CA CYS A 205 -18.39 9.11 -15.49
C CYS A 205 -18.39 10.65 -15.66
N SER A 206 -19.29 11.23 -16.47
CA SER A 206 -19.20 12.65 -16.82
C SER A 206 -19.85 13.64 -15.85
N ARG A 207 -20.55 13.16 -14.81
CA ARG A 207 -21.16 14.05 -13.78
C ARG A 207 -20.33 14.18 -12.51
N TRP A 208 -19.24 13.42 -12.39
CA TRP A 208 -18.28 13.54 -11.30
C TRP A 208 -17.47 14.86 -11.39
N SER A 209 -17.14 15.32 -12.60
CA SER A 209 -16.38 16.55 -12.83
C SER A 209 -17.12 17.85 -12.52
N ALA A 210 -18.45 17.83 -12.38
CA ALA A 210 -19.26 19.04 -12.16
C ALA A 210 -19.39 19.45 -10.68
N ARG A 211 -18.73 18.73 -9.75
CA ARG A 211 -18.80 18.99 -8.30
C ARG A 211 -17.44 18.88 -7.58
N CYS A 212 -16.34 19.00 -8.32
CA CYS A 212 -15.06 19.37 -7.72
C CYS A 212 -14.98 20.91 -7.67
N PRO A 213 -14.48 21.53 -6.58
CA PRO A 213 -14.12 22.94 -6.62
C PRO A 213 -13.01 23.14 -7.66
N ASP A 214 -13.13 24.19 -8.47
CA ASP A 214 -12.21 24.51 -9.57
C ASP A 214 -10.74 24.48 -9.12
N GLY A 215 -9.97 23.52 -9.65
CA GLY A 215 -8.56 23.39 -9.32
C GLY A 215 -7.79 22.35 -10.11
N ALA A 216 -8.24 21.97 -11.32
CA ALA A 216 -7.45 21.15 -12.23
C ALA A 216 -8.03 21.19 -13.65
N ARG A 217 -7.73 22.26 -14.41
CA ARG A 217 -7.74 22.19 -15.88
C ARG A 217 -6.30 22.31 -16.35
N ALA A 218 -5.59 21.19 -16.40
CA ALA A 218 -4.40 21.07 -17.22
C ALA A 218 -4.83 20.96 -18.69
N ALA A 219 -4.15 21.74 -19.52
CA ALA A 219 -4.43 21.91 -20.93
C ALA A 219 -4.06 20.67 -21.75
N THR A 220 -4.98 20.20 -22.57
CA THR A 220 -4.67 19.37 -23.76
C THR A 220 -5.54 19.83 -24.93
N THR A 221 -5.06 20.85 -25.65
CA THR A 221 -5.43 21.07 -27.05
C THR A 221 -4.34 20.48 -27.93
N LYS A 222 -4.57 19.28 -28.45
CA LYS A 222 -4.00 18.87 -29.75
C LYS A 222 -4.84 19.56 -30.82
N ARG A 223 -4.21 20.41 -31.62
CA ARG A 223 -4.67 20.76 -32.97
C ARG A 223 -3.82 19.96 -33.95
N ASP A 224 -4.51 19.43 -34.95
CA ASP A 224 -4.11 18.99 -36.29
C ASP A 224 -2.62 19.02 -36.65
#